data_AF-A0A6I6N557-F1
#
_entry.id   AF-A0A6I6N557-F1
#
_cell.length_a   1.000
_cell.length_b   1.000
_cell.length_c   1.000
_cell.angle_alpha   90.00
_cell.angle_beta   90.00
_cell.angle_gamma   90.00
#
_symmetry.space_group_name_H-M   'P 1'
#
loop_
_entity.id
_entity.type
_entity.pdbx_description
1 polymer ?
#
loop_
_entity_poly.entity_id
_entity_poly.type
_entity_poly.pdbx_seq_one_letter_code
_entity_poly.pdbx_strand_id
1 'polypeptide(L)'
;MPARARRRAAAVALLGLPPLALTALAAAPASAHGSMGDPVSRVSQCYAEGPENPRSAACKAAVAAGGTQALYDWNGIRIGDAAGRHQQLIPDGKLCSANDEEFKGLDLARADWPATSVRSGSYTFKYRVTAQHKGTFTVYLTKPGYDPAKPLAWSELDLAHPVATATDPVASGGFYTFSGTLAQRTGKQLLYAIWQRSDSPEAFYSCSDVDFGGTTGSTAGTAGAGGTAGAGSTKAAPAPAASAPTDQQIAAGAGRSTMSHHGHGGDATGSPARQPTASSPVPGTPNAPEAAGTSQNLAETGASTGTTYLALGGAGALALGSATLFLSVRRRSTGRR
;
A
#
# COMPACT_ATOMS: atom_id res chain seq x y z
N MET A 1 -64.56 -29.46 -16.14
CA MET A 1 -63.62 -28.62 -15.35
C MET A 1 -62.75 -29.56 -14.50
N PRO A 2 -61.49 -29.29 -14.10
CA PRO A 2 -60.44 -28.36 -14.58
C PRO A 2 -59.06 -29.07 -14.76
N ALA A 3 -58.30 -28.81 -15.83
CA ALA A 3 -56.90 -29.30 -15.93
C ALA A 3 -56.01 -28.48 -16.87
N ARG A 4 -56.13 -27.15 -16.88
CA ARG A 4 -55.29 -26.30 -17.76
C ARG A 4 -54.69 -25.04 -17.13
N ALA A 5 -54.73 -24.90 -15.81
CA ALA A 5 -54.26 -23.68 -15.12
C ALA A 5 -52.97 -23.83 -14.30
N ARG A 6 -52.18 -24.90 -14.48
CA ARG A 6 -50.94 -25.13 -13.67
C ARG A 6 -49.63 -25.18 -14.47
N ARG A 7 -49.62 -24.86 -15.77
CA ARG A 7 -48.40 -24.89 -16.60
C ARG A 7 -47.95 -23.51 -17.11
N ARG A 8 -48.18 -22.44 -16.35
CA ARG A 8 -47.68 -21.09 -16.70
C ARG A 8 -47.07 -20.33 -15.52
N ALA A 9 -46.51 -21.03 -14.55
CA ALA A 9 -45.85 -20.41 -13.39
C ALA A 9 -44.41 -20.89 -13.17
N ALA A 10 -43.80 -21.60 -14.13
CA ALA A 10 -42.44 -22.16 -13.99
C ALA A 10 -41.41 -21.56 -14.96
N ALA A 11 -41.73 -20.47 -15.67
CA ALA A 11 -40.86 -19.91 -16.71
C ALA A 11 -40.36 -18.48 -16.44
N VAL A 12 -40.55 -17.93 -15.23
CA VAL A 12 -40.11 -16.56 -14.90
C VAL A 12 -39.05 -16.52 -13.77
N ALA A 13 -38.82 -17.63 -13.06
CA ALA A 13 -37.88 -17.64 -11.93
C ALA A 13 -36.40 -17.90 -12.31
N LEU A 14 -36.07 -18.15 -13.59
CA LEU A 14 -34.71 -18.54 -14.01
C LEU A 14 -33.92 -17.45 -14.76
N LEU A 15 -34.49 -16.25 -14.96
CA LEU A 15 -33.82 -15.17 -15.70
C LEU A 15 -33.44 -13.96 -14.83
N GLY A 16 -33.79 -13.94 -13.55
CA GLY A 16 -33.54 -12.80 -12.65
C GLY A 16 -32.29 -12.90 -11.77
N LEU A 17 -31.68 -14.09 -11.65
CA LEU A 17 -30.51 -14.32 -10.81
C LEU A 17 -29.12 -14.13 -11.45
N PRO A 18 -28.92 -14.18 -12.79
CA PRO A 18 -27.57 -13.97 -13.32
C PRO A 18 -27.02 -12.52 -13.22
N PRO A 19 -27.78 -11.41 -13.28
CA PRO A 19 -27.17 -10.09 -13.27
C PRO A 19 -26.67 -9.63 -11.89
N LEU A 20 -27.09 -10.27 -10.80
CA LEU A 20 -26.60 -9.97 -9.44
C LEU A 20 -25.37 -10.80 -9.03
N ALA A 21 -25.08 -11.91 -9.73
CA ALA A 21 -23.88 -12.70 -9.49
C ALA A 21 -22.65 -12.14 -10.22
N LEU A 22 -22.83 -11.30 -11.26
CA LEU A 22 -21.73 -10.66 -11.99
C LEU A 22 -21.18 -9.37 -11.34
N THR A 23 -21.89 -8.76 -10.38
CA THR A 23 -21.40 -7.54 -9.69
C THR A 23 -20.54 -7.85 -8.47
N ALA A 24 -20.46 -9.11 -8.05
CA ALA A 24 -19.53 -9.59 -7.03
C ALA A 24 -18.21 -10.11 -7.65
N LEU A 25 -17.88 -9.70 -8.88
CA LEU A 25 -16.51 -9.78 -9.37
C LEU A 25 -15.71 -8.82 -8.50
N ALA A 26 -15.10 -9.40 -7.46
CA ALA A 26 -14.32 -8.71 -6.45
C ALA A 26 -13.46 -7.64 -7.13
N ALA A 27 -13.67 -6.38 -6.76
CA ALA A 27 -12.63 -5.39 -6.90
C ALA A 27 -11.48 -5.88 -6.01
N ALA A 28 -10.61 -6.73 -6.57
CA ALA A 28 -9.33 -6.99 -5.96
C ALA A 28 -8.72 -5.61 -5.70
N PRO A 29 -8.21 -5.34 -4.49
CA PRO A 29 -7.56 -4.07 -4.22
C PRO A 29 -6.52 -3.88 -5.32
N ALA A 30 -6.72 -2.88 -6.18
CA ALA A 30 -5.71 -2.50 -7.14
C ALA A 30 -4.60 -1.90 -6.30
N SER A 31 -3.62 -2.70 -5.92
CA SER A 31 -2.54 -2.28 -5.03
C SER A 31 -1.77 -1.14 -5.71
N ALA A 32 -1.60 -0.03 -5.00
CA ALA A 32 -0.50 0.84 -5.35
C ALA A 32 0.81 0.19 -4.93
N HIS A 33 1.93 0.61 -5.49
CA HIS A 33 3.19 -0.03 -5.17
C HIS A 33 4.33 0.93 -5.41
N GLY A 34 5.15 1.14 -4.39
CA GLY A 34 6.34 1.95 -4.48
C GLY A 34 6.98 2.21 -3.13
N SER A 35 8.06 2.98 -3.14
CA SER A 35 8.77 3.44 -1.94
C SER A 35 9.60 4.68 -2.26
N MET A 36 10.12 5.38 -1.25
CA MET A 36 10.97 6.54 -1.48
C MET A 36 12.26 6.15 -2.22
N GLY A 37 12.50 6.82 -3.35
CA GLY A 37 13.71 6.66 -4.16
C GLY A 37 14.74 7.78 -3.92
N ASP A 38 14.31 8.97 -3.50
CA ASP A 38 15.19 10.06 -3.09
C ASP A 38 14.48 10.97 -2.04
N PRO A 39 14.96 11.04 -0.79
CA PRO A 39 16.06 10.25 -0.24
C PRO A 39 15.69 8.76 -0.18
N VAL A 40 16.69 7.90 -0.36
CA VAL A 40 16.48 6.46 -0.55
C VAL A 40 15.91 5.83 0.72
N SER A 41 14.84 5.04 0.58
CA SER A 41 14.26 4.30 1.70
C SER A 41 15.15 3.14 2.16
N ARG A 42 14.97 2.67 3.41
CA ARG A 42 15.66 1.47 3.94
C ARG A 42 15.45 0.25 3.04
N VAL A 43 14.21 0.01 2.62
CA VAL A 43 13.88 -1.16 1.81
C VAL A 43 14.48 -1.07 0.40
N SER A 44 14.42 0.10 -0.23
CA SER A 44 15.02 0.33 -1.55
C SER A 44 16.54 0.21 -1.48
N GLN A 45 17.16 0.76 -0.44
CA GLN A 45 18.59 0.62 -0.18
C GLN A 45 19.00 -0.85 -0.04
N CYS A 46 18.33 -1.61 0.81
CA CYS A 46 18.69 -3.01 1.04
C CYS A 46 18.43 -3.88 -0.18
N TYR A 47 17.38 -3.59 -0.95
CA TYR A 47 17.17 -4.23 -2.24
C TYR A 47 18.30 -3.90 -3.22
N ALA A 48 18.76 -2.65 -3.28
CA ALA A 48 19.87 -2.22 -4.13
C ALA A 48 21.22 -2.88 -3.77
N GLU A 49 21.41 -3.25 -2.50
CA GLU A 49 22.57 -4.02 -2.06
C GLU A 49 22.53 -5.50 -2.48
N GLY A 50 21.37 -6.00 -2.89
CA GLY A 50 21.13 -7.40 -3.25
C GLY A 50 20.52 -8.19 -2.11
N PRO A 51 19.26 -8.67 -2.23
CA PRO A 51 18.56 -9.32 -1.11
C PRO A 51 19.27 -10.55 -0.53
N GLU A 52 19.90 -11.37 -1.38
CA GLU A 52 20.57 -12.59 -0.96
C GLU A 52 21.90 -12.34 -0.24
N ASN A 53 22.58 -11.23 -0.56
CA ASN A 53 23.93 -10.96 -0.08
C ASN A 53 24.12 -9.44 0.12
N PRO A 54 23.36 -8.80 1.04
CA PRO A 54 23.49 -7.37 1.28
C PRO A 54 24.88 -7.03 1.83
N ARG A 55 25.32 -5.79 1.64
CA ARG A 55 26.70 -5.36 1.92
C ARG A 55 26.81 -4.74 3.32
N SER A 56 25.92 -3.80 3.64
CA SER A 56 25.90 -3.07 4.91
C SER A 56 25.47 -3.96 6.07
N ALA A 57 25.99 -3.67 7.26
CA ALA A 57 25.65 -4.42 8.47
C ALA A 57 24.15 -4.27 8.81
N ALA A 58 23.56 -3.11 8.56
CA ALA A 58 22.13 -2.88 8.77
C ALA A 58 21.26 -3.73 7.84
N CYS A 59 21.54 -3.77 6.52
CA CYS A 59 20.77 -4.59 5.59
C CYS A 59 20.96 -6.09 5.83
N LYS A 60 22.17 -6.54 6.22
CA LYS A 60 22.40 -7.91 6.69
C LYS A 60 21.55 -8.26 7.91
N ALA A 61 21.48 -7.35 8.89
CA ALA A 61 20.65 -7.55 10.08
C ALA A 61 19.15 -7.55 9.74
N ALA A 62 18.71 -6.70 8.81
CA ALA A 62 17.33 -6.66 8.34
C ALA A 62 16.93 -7.99 7.68
N VAL A 63 17.77 -8.53 6.79
CA VAL A 63 17.56 -9.85 6.18
C VAL A 63 17.62 -10.97 7.21
N ALA A 64 18.53 -10.92 8.19
CA ALA A 64 18.58 -11.92 9.25
C ALA A 64 17.31 -11.91 10.12
N ALA A 65 16.68 -10.75 10.31
CA ALA A 65 15.46 -10.61 11.08
C ALA A 65 14.20 -10.98 10.29
N GLY A 66 14.05 -10.49 9.05
CA GLY A 66 12.82 -10.57 8.25
C GLY A 66 12.87 -11.53 7.05
N GLY A 67 14.04 -12.08 6.71
CA GLY A 67 14.25 -12.83 5.48
C GLY A 67 14.47 -11.95 4.26
N THR A 68 14.64 -12.57 3.08
CA THR A 68 14.93 -11.85 1.83
C THR A 68 13.68 -11.38 1.09
N GLN A 69 12.51 -11.99 1.38
CA GLN A 69 11.26 -11.74 0.64
C GLN A 69 10.83 -10.27 0.72
N ALA A 70 10.89 -9.67 1.91
CA ALA A 70 10.60 -8.25 2.13
C ALA A 70 11.37 -7.29 1.23
N LEU A 71 12.58 -7.68 0.79
CA LEU A 71 13.36 -6.85 -0.13
C LEU A 71 12.90 -7.04 -1.58
N TYR A 72 12.50 -8.24 -1.99
CA TYR A 72 11.85 -8.43 -3.30
C TYR A 72 10.53 -7.67 -3.38
N ASP A 73 9.84 -7.56 -2.26
CA ASP A 73 8.57 -6.86 -2.09
C ASP A 73 8.76 -5.41 -1.62
N TRP A 74 9.87 -4.79 -2.02
CA TRP A 74 10.28 -3.43 -1.62
C TRP A 74 9.25 -2.33 -1.85
N ASN A 75 8.30 -2.57 -2.75
CA ASN A 75 7.25 -1.66 -3.16
C ASN A 75 5.93 -1.90 -2.39
N GLY A 76 5.93 -2.79 -1.40
CA GLY A 76 4.72 -3.37 -0.79
C GLY A 76 4.45 -3.02 0.68
N ILE A 77 5.22 -2.12 1.31
CA ILE A 77 5.01 -1.70 2.71
C ILE A 77 3.72 -0.87 2.80
N ARG A 78 2.62 -1.53 3.16
CA ARG A 78 1.28 -0.94 3.03
C ARG A 78 0.30 -1.48 4.06
N ILE A 79 -0.77 -0.73 4.26
CA ILE A 79 -1.95 -1.19 5.00
C ILE A 79 -3.17 -0.96 4.11
N GLY A 80 -3.83 -2.06 3.72
CA GLY A 80 -4.92 -2.05 2.75
C GLY A 80 -6.15 -1.24 3.20
N ASP A 81 -6.43 -1.18 4.49
CA ASP A 81 -7.61 -0.55 5.08
C ASP A 81 -7.28 0.68 5.95
N ALA A 82 -6.11 1.31 5.72
CA ALA A 82 -5.57 2.38 6.55
C ALA A 82 -6.57 3.52 6.78
N ALA A 83 -7.15 4.06 5.70
CA ALA A 83 -8.14 5.13 5.69
C ALA A 83 -7.82 6.27 6.66
N GLY A 84 -6.57 6.75 6.65
CA GLY A 84 -6.07 7.82 7.51
C GLY A 84 -5.77 7.44 8.96
N ARG A 85 -6.08 6.21 9.41
CA ARG A 85 -5.91 5.74 10.80
C ARG A 85 -4.47 5.30 11.12
N HIS A 86 -3.47 5.96 10.55
CA HIS A 86 -2.07 5.50 10.58
C HIS A 86 -1.53 5.26 12.00
N GLN A 87 -1.72 6.23 12.91
CA GLN A 87 -1.24 6.12 14.30
C GLN A 87 -2.01 5.08 15.13
N GLN A 88 -3.23 4.73 14.72
CA GLN A 88 -4.05 3.73 15.41
C GLN A 88 -3.65 2.31 14.99
N LEU A 89 -3.23 2.14 13.73
CA LEU A 89 -2.91 0.85 13.13
C LEU A 89 -1.44 0.45 13.27
N ILE A 90 -0.56 1.43 13.46
CA ILE A 90 0.89 1.24 13.52
C ILE A 90 1.37 1.62 14.92
N PRO A 91 1.72 0.64 15.77
CA PRO A 91 2.33 0.91 17.08
C PRO A 91 3.71 1.56 16.96
N ASP A 92 4.16 2.20 18.04
CA ASP A 92 5.54 2.65 18.15
C ASP A 92 6.53 1.50 17.97
N GLY A 93 7.66 1.79 17.33
CA GLY A 93 8.68 0.80 16.96
C GLY A 93 8.33 -0.03 15.72
N LYS A 94 7.16 0.19 15.09
CA LYS A 94 6.68 -0.55 13.91
C LYS A 94 6.42 0.31 12.69
N LEU A 95 6.90 1.54 12.70
CA LEU A 95 6.62 2.52 11.64
C LEU A 95 7.24 2.11 10.30
N CYS A 96 8.47 1.60 10.29
CA CYS A 96 9.17 1.30 9.04
C CYS A 96 8.70 0.01 8.37
N SER A 97 8.08 -0.89 9.13
CA SER A 97 7.38 -2.07 8.62
C SER A 97 5.90 -1.84 8.35
N ALA A 98 5.34 -0.69 8.75
CA ALA A 98 3.90 -0.47 8.85
C ALA A 98 3.17 -1.55 9.68
N ASN A 99 3.83 -2.09 10.71
CA ASN A 99 3.36 -3.20 11.54
C ASN A 99 3.13 -4.52 10.78
N ASP A 100 3.77 -4.68 9.62
CA ASP A 100 3.77 -5.92 8.85
C ASP A 100 4.97 -6.81 9.24
N GLU A 101 4.67 -8.07 9.57
CA GLU A 101 5.67 -9.04 10.02
C GLU A 101 6.70 -9.38 8.92
N GLU A 102 6.32 -9.30 7.64
CA GLU A 102 7.24 -9.46 6.52
C GLU A 102 8.37 -8.42 6.58
N PHE A 103 8.01 -7.17 6.89
CA PHE A 103 8.93 -6.04 6.85
C PHE A 103 9.59 -5.70 8.19
N LYS A 104 9.43 -6.55 9.22
CA LYS A 104 9.93 -6.30 10.60
C LYS A 104 11.43 -5.99 10.69
N GLY A 105 12.24 -6.47 9.74
CA GLY A 105 13.67 -6.18 9.69
C GLY A 105 13.97 -4.69 9.47
N LEU A 106 13.03 -3.93 8.90
CA LEU A 106 13.17 -2.49 8.66
C LEU A 106 12.98 -1.65 9.92
N ASP A 107 12.40 -2.21 10.99
CA ASP A 107 12.18 -1.55 12.27
C ASP A 107 13.41 -1.55 13.19
N LEU A 108 14.48 -2.26 12.81
CA LEU A 108 15.67 -2.37 13.65
C LEU A 108 16.25 -0.98 13.96
N ALA A 109 16.34 -0.67 15.26
CA ALA A 109 16.95 0.55 15.76
C ALA A 109 18.47 0.47 15.64
N ARG A 110 19.04 1.14 14.65
CA ARG A 110 20.47 1.11 14.36
C ARG A 110 20.97 2.47 13.89
N ALA A 111 22.14 2.86 14.36
CA ALA A 111 22.81 4.10 13.92
C ALA A 111 23.60 3.95 12.61
N ASP A 112 23.73 2.73 12.09
CA ASP A 112 24.55 2.39 10.91
C ASP A 112 23.72 2.05 9.65
N TRP A 113 22.42 2.40 9.64
CA TRP A 113 21.64 2.38 8.40
C TRP A 113 22.32 3.27 7.34
N PRO A 114 22.43 2.81 6.08
CA PRO A 114 22.91 3.66 5.01
C PRO A 114 22.02 4.89 4.85
N ALA A 115 22.61 6.06 4.71
CA ALA A 115 21.87 7.33 4.73
C ALA A 115 22.12 8.19 3.49
N THR A 116 21.11 8.93 3.05
CA THR A 116 21.26 9.98 2.02
C THR A 116 21.78 11.26 2.69
N SER A 117 22.90 11.80 2.20
CA SER A 117 23.40 13.11 2.66
C SER A 117 22.48 14.23 2.19
N VAL A 118 22.01 15.06 3.12
CA VAL A 118 21.08 16.17 2.85
C VAL A 118 21.54 17.46 3.52
N ARG A 119 20.87 18.57 3.20
CA ARG A 119 21.00 19.85 3.89
C ARG A 119 19.61 20.38 4.22
N SER A 120 19.51 21.13 5.30
CA SER A 120 18.29 21.90 5.61
C SER A 120 17.99 22.87 4.45
N GLY A 121 16.71 23.12 4.19
CA GLY A 121 16.24 23.98 3.09
C GLY A 121 15.46 23.21 2.02
N SER A 122 15.36 23.80 0.83
CA SER A 122 14.60 23.23 -0.29
C SER A 122 15.10 21.84 -0.65
N TYR A 123 14.17 20.91 -0.85
CA TYR A 123 14.47 19.54 -1.25
C TYR A 123 13.43 19.01 -2.23
N THR A 124 13.89 18.22 -3.20
CA THR A 124 13.02 17.56 -4.18
C THR A 124 12.93 16.08 -3.84
N PHE A 125 11.74 15.64 -3.45
CA PHE A 125 11.46 14.26 -3.12
C PHE A 125 11.09 13.48 -4.38
N LYS A 126 11.58 12.24 -4.48
CA LYS A 126 11.20 11.29 -5.53
C LYS A 126 10.69 10.00 -4.90
N TYR A 127 9.43 9.69 -5.16
CA TYR A 127 8.81 8.42 -4.78
C TYR A 127 8.78 7.50 -5.99
N ARG A 128 9.48 6.38 -5.94
CA ARG A 128 9.47 5.39 -7.03
C ARG A 128 8.13 4.68 -7.03
N VAL A 129 7.46 4.65 -8.17
CA VAL A 129 6.14 4.05 -8.32
C VAL A 129 6.16 2.98 -9.41
N THR A 130 5.53 1.84 -9.14
CA THR A 130 5.33 0.75 -10.11
C THR A 130 3.87 0.62 -10.55
N ALA A 131 2.93 1.09 -9.73
CA ALA A 131 1.52 1.25 -10.07
C ALA A 131 1.02 2.62 -9.59
N GLN A 132 0.55 3.44 -10.54
CA GLN A 132 0.13 4.82 -10.28
C GLN A 132 -1.30 4.87 -9.73
N HIS A 133 -1.51 5.65 -8.67
CA HIS A 133 -2.83 5.86 -8.04
C HIS A 133 -2.95 7.31 -7.58
N LYS A 134 -4.18 7.75 -7.31
CA LYS A 134 -4.42 9.06 -6.72
C LYS A 134 -4.20 9.03 -5.21
N GLY A 135 -3.73 10.13 -4.63
CA GLY A 135 -3.53 10.23 -3.20
C GLY A 135 -2.68 11.42 -2.79
N THR A 136 -2.46 11.51 -1.48
CA THR A 136 -1.65 12.55 -0.86
C THR A 136 -0.41 11.92 -0.23
N PHE A 137 0.75 12.45 -0.60
CA PHE A 137 2.01 12.21 0.08
C PHE A 137 2.15 13.20 1.23
N THR A 138 2.51 12.71 2.40
CA THR A 138 2.94 13.54 3.53
C THR A 138 4.26 12.99 4.05
N VAL A 139 5.27 13.85 4.15
CA VAL A 139 6.61 13.47 4.62
C VAL A 139 6.89 14.18 5.92
N TYR A 140 7.18 13.41 6.96
CA TYR A 140 7.58 13.88 8.28
C TYR A 140 9.07 13.72 8.49
N LEU A 141 9.65 14.58 9.31
CA LEU A 141 11.03 14.50 9.75
C LEU A 141 11.05 14.27 11.26
N THR A 142 12.00 13.48 11.73
CA THR A 142 12.26 13.32 13.16
C THR A 142 12.56 14.68 13.84
N LYS A 143 12.22 14.80 15.12
CA LYS A 143 12.49 15.99 15.94
C LYS A 143 13.98 16.13 16.25
N PRO A 144 14.46 17.33 16.62
CA PRO A 144 15.82 17.50 17.13
C PRO A 144 16.07 16.57 18.32
N GLY A 145 17.27 15.98 18.39
CA GLY A 145 17.62 15.04 19.46
C GLY A 145 17.24 13.57 19.20
N TYR A 146 16.65 13.26 18.04
CA TYR A 146 16.40 11.88 17.61
C TYR A 146 17.66 10.99 17.72
N ASP A 147 17.48 9.82 18.33
CA ASP A 147 18.52 8.80 18.50
C ASP A 147 18.19 7.58 17.61
N PRO A 148 18.91 7.35 16.50
CA PRO A 148 18.65 6.22 15.60
C PRO A 148 18.94 4.86 16.24
N ALA A 149 19.59 4.80 17.40
CA ALA A 149 19.77 3.57 18.17
C ALA A 149 18.54 3.19 19.01
N LYS A 150 17.46 4.01 19.01
CA LYS A 150 16.19 3.69 19.66
C LYS A 150 15.09 3.40 18.62
N PRO A 151 14.11 2.53 18.93
CA PRO A 151 12.98 2.30 18.04
C PRO A 151 12.24 3.61 17.75
N LEU A 152 11.92 3.84 16.48
CA LEU A 152 11.18 5.03 16.05
C LEU A 152 9.75 4.99 16.65
N ALA A 153 9.32 6.06 17.29
CA ALA A 153 7.97 6.24 17.79
C ALA A 153 7.28 7.42 17.08
N TRP A 154 5.96 7.45 17.05
CA TRP A 154 5.20 8.57 16.50
C TRP A 154 5.53 9.90 17.20
N SER A 155 5.86 9.84 18.50
CA SER A 155 6.28 11.02 19.28
C SER A 155 7.60 11.63 18.79
N GLU A 156 8.44 10.86 18.10
CA GLU A 156 9.72 11.32 17.58
C GLU A 156 9.58 12.08 16.26
N LEU A 157 8.43 11.99 15.59
CA LEU A 157 8.15 12.71 14.34
C LEU A 157 7.57 14.10 14.62
N ASP A 158 7.98 15.10 13.84
CA ASP A 158 7.36 16.43 13.85
C ASP A 158 6.05 16.41 13.04
N LEU A 159 5.03 15.77 13.61
CA LEU A 159 3.72 15.58 12.95
C LEU A 159 2.98 16.89 12.69
N ALA A 160 3.28 17.95 13.45
CA ALA A 160 2.68 19.27 13.28
C ALA A 160 3.24 20.03 12.07
N HIS A 161 4.46 19.70 11.63
CA HIS A 161 5.17 20.40 10.56
C HIS A 161 5.76 19.41 9.55
N PRO A 162 4.93 18.77 8.70
CA PRO A 162 5.44 17.92 7.64
C PRO A 162 6.38 18.73 6.72
N VAL A 163 7.50 18.13 6.33
CA VAL A 163 8.50 18.76 5.45
C VAL A 163 8.05 18.78 3.99
N ALA A 164 7.06 17.96 3.62
CA ALA A 164 6.41 17.99 2.32
C ALA A 164 4.97 17.51 2.42
N THR A 165 4.09 18.07 1.59
CA THR A 165 2.77 17.53 1.29
C THR A 165 2.48 17.72 -0.19
N ALA A 166 2.06 16.67 -0.88
CA ALA A 166 1.75 16.72 -2.31
C ALA A 166 0.54 15.83 -2.62
N THR A 167 -0.50 16.41 -3.19
CA THR A 167 -1.70 15.68 -3.63
C THR A 167 -1.65 15.49 -5.13
N ASP A 168 -1.89 14.25 -5.58
CA ASP A 168 -1.92 13.83 -6.98
C ASP A 168 -0.75 14.38 -7.81
N PRO A 169 0.53 14.27 -7.36
CA PRO A 169 1.66 14.65 -8.20
C PRO A 169 1.63 13.85 -9.50
N VAL A 170 2.09 14.44 -10.60
CA VAL A 170 2.14 13.75 -11.89
C VAL A 170 3.34 12.81 -11.90
N ALA A 171 3.10 11.53 -12.17
CA ALA A 171 4.19 10.58 -12.35
C ALA A 171 4.90 10.80 -13.69
N SER A 172 6.23 10.80 -13.67
CA SER A 172 7.06 10.83 -14.86
C SER A 172 8.31 9.99 -14.65
N GLY A 173 8.71 9.20 -15.66
CA GLY A 173 9.88 8.33 -15.58
C GLY A 173 9.83 7.29 -14.45
N GLY A 174 8.63 6.86 -14.03
CA GLY A 174 8.46 5.91 -12.92
C GLY A 174 8.55 6.54 -11.53
N PHE A 175 8.48 7.87 -11.42
CA PHE A 175 8.51 8.57 -10.13
C PHE A 175 7.39 9.60 -10.02
N TYR A 176 6.82 9.71 -8.82
CA TYR A 176 6.21 10.96 -8.38
C TYR A 176 7.31 11.88 -7.85
N THR A 177 7.36 13.11 -8.35
CA THR A 177 8.34 14.11 -7.93
C THR A 177 7.62 15.31 -7.34
N PHE A 178 8.02 15.74 -6.15
CA PHE A 178 7.41 16.87 -5.45
C PHE A 178 8.41 17.59 -4.55
N SER A 179 8.17 18.88 -4.33
CA SER A 179 9.06 19.72 -3.51
C SER A 179 8.65 19.73 -2.04
N GLY A 180 9.61 20.00 -1.17
CA GLY A 180 9.37 20.34 0.22
C GLY A 180 10.54 21.12 0.81
N THR A 181 10.52 21.31 2.13
CA THR A 181 11.56 22.05 2.85
C THR A 181 11.98 21.26 4.09
N LEU A 182 13.23 20.80 4.10
CA LEU A 182 13.83 20.13 5.24
C LEU A 182 14.12 21.15 6.35
N ALA A 183 13.49 20.97 7.51
CA ALA A 183 13.72 21.80 8.68
C ALA A 183 15.18 21.70 9.17
N GLN A 184 15.62 22.67 9.98
CA GLN A 184 16.96 22.65 10.55
C GLN A 184 17.17 21.43 11.44
N ARG A 185 18.15 20.60 11.08
CA ARG A 185 18.61 19.43 11.83
C ARG A 185 20.12 19.26 11.68
N THR A 186 20.69 18.40 12.52
CA THR A 186 22.07 17.94 12.43
C THR A 186 22.14 16.43 12.62
N GLY A 187 23.24 15.84 12.16
CA GLY A 187 23.52 14.41 12.26
C GLY A 187 22.51 13.53 11.52
N LYS A 188 22.42 12.28 11.98
CA LYS A 188 21.48 11.28 11.46
C LYS A 188 20.05 11.63 11.88
N GLN A 189 19.15 11.60 10.91
CA GLN A 189 17.72 11.81 11.06
C GLN A 189 16.97 10.79 10.22
N LEU A 190 15.66 10.69 10.41
CA LEU A 190 14.80 9.83 9.62
C LEU A 190 13.64 10.63 9.03
N LEU A 191 13.40 10.42 7.74
CA LEU A 191 12.21 10.89 7.05
C LEU A 191 11.21 9.75 6.95
N TYR A 192 9.95 10.03 7.32
CA TYR A 192 8.86 9.08 7.27
C TYR A 192 7.79 9.59 6.30
N ALA A 193 7.65 8.91 5.16
CA ALA A 193 6.68 9.24 4.15
C ALA A 193 5.44 8.34 4.28
N ILE A 194 4.27 8.95 4.21
CA ILE A 194 2.97 8.29 4.07
C ILE A 194 2.39 8.68 2.72
N TRP A 195 1.97 7.70 1.93
CA TRP A 195 1.12 7.93 0.76
C TRP A 195 -0.26 7.34 1.05
N GLN A 196 -1.19 8.20 1.44
CA GLN A 196 -2.60 7.82 1.60
C GLN A 196 -3.30 7.96 0.26
N ARG A 197 -3.83 6.85 -0.26
CA ARG A 197 -4.62 6.89 -1.50
C ARG A 197 -5.95 7.59 -1.28
N SER A 198 -6.45 8.22 -2.33
CA SER A 198 -7.78 8.85 -2.36
C SER A 198 -8.81 8.04 -3.17
N ASP A 199 -8.36 7.03 -3.92
CA ASP A 199 -9.19 6.09 -4.68
C ASP A 199 -9.39 4.74 -3.96
N SER A 200 -8.84 4.57 -2.76
CA SER A 200 -8.90 3.38 -1.91
C SER A 200 -8.54 3.75 -0.46
N PRO A 201 -8.96 2.99 0.56
CA PRO A 201 -8.47 3.18 1.93
C PRO A 201 -6.97 2.87 2.10
N GLU A 202 -6.34 2.19 1.14
CA GLU A 202 -4.95 1.74 1.27
C GLU A 202 -3.94 2.89 1.42
N ALA A 203 -2.91 2.68 2.25
CA ALA A 203 -1.80 3.61 2.41
C ALA A 203 -0.44 2.89 2.36
N PHE A 204 0.60 3.61 1.93
CA PHE A 204 1.99 3.13 1.85
C PHE A 204 2.90 3.92 2.77
N TYR A 205 3.94 3.27 3.25
CA TYR A 205 4.83 3.80 4.27
C TYR A 205 6.29 3.60 3.88
N SER A 206 7.12 4.61 4.14
CA SER A 206 8.54 4.55 3.78
C SER A 206 9.40 5.31 4.78
N CYS A 207 10.41 4.63 5.33
CA CYS A 207 11.47 5.23 6.13
C CYS A 207 12.73 5.46 5.28
N SER A 208 13.25 6.69 5.25
CA SER A 208 14.52 7.05 4.63
C SER A 208 15.46 7.66 5.67
N ASP A 209 16.59 7.00 5.93
CA ASP A 209 17.64 7.56 6.79
C ASP A 209 18.41 8.65 6.03
N VAL A 210 18.62 9.79 6.69
CA VAL A 210 19.33 10.93 6.11
C VAL A 210 20.38 11.47 7.07
N ASP A 211 21.40 12.11 6.51
CA ASP A 211 22.46 12.74 7.28
C ASP A 211 22.57 14.22 6.91
N PHE A 212 22.24 15.09 7.86
CA PHE A 212 22.34 16.55 7.71
C PHE A 212 23.77 17.07 7.88
N GLY A 213 24.71 16.19 8.26
CA GLY A 213 26.05 16.56 8.69
C GLY A 213 26.05 17.38 9.97
N GLY A 214 27.15 18.08 10.23
CA GLY A 214 27.36 18.83 11.47
C GLY A 214 27.85 17.92 12.60
N THR A 215 28.73 18.45 13.45
CA THR A 215 29.30 17.71 14.57
C THR A 215 28.20 17.37 15.56
N THR A 216 27.87 16.09 15.71
CA THR A 216 27.51 15.58 17.04
C THR A 216 28.61 16.05 17.97
N GLY A 217 28.26 16.64 19.11
CA GLY A 217 29.21 17.31 20.00
C GLY A 217 30.34 16.40 20.48
N SER A 218 31.38 16.27 19.66
CA SER A 218 32.76 16.11 20.09
C SER A 218 33.28 17.52 20.16
N THR A 219 33.35 18.07 21.36
CA THR A 219 34.14 19.25 21.67
C THR A 219 35.51 19.09 21.01
N ALA A 220 35.73 19.77 19.90
CA ALA A 220 37.06 20.08 19.43
C ALA A 220 37.66 21.03 20.47
N GLY A 221 38.22 20.44 21.52
CA GLY A 221 39.06 21.14 22.47
C GLY A 221 40.23 21.73 21.71
N THR A 222 40.28 23.05 21.67
CA THR A 222 41.53 23.80 21.50
C THR A 222 42.54 23.35 22.56
N ALA A 223 43.66 22.77 22.12
CA ALA A 223 45.01 22.92 22.68
C ALA A 223 45.94 22.08 21.79
N GLY A 224 47.08 22.59 21.35
CA GLY A 224 48.19 22.88 22.25
C GLY A 224 49.02 21.61 22.43
N ALA A 225 50.31 21.70 22.11
CA ALA A 225 51.24 20.60 22.09
C ALA A 225 51.34 19.82 23.42
N GLY A 226 51.50 18.50 23.33
CA GLY A 226 52.15 17.66 24.35
C GLY A 226 51.31 16.54 24.98
N GLY A 227 51.80 15.29 24.89
CA GLY A 227 51.60 14.28 25.93
C GLY A 227 50.72 13.04 25.63
N THR A 228 51.41 11.95 25.26
CA THR A 228 51.21 10.52 25.61
C THR A 228 49.82 9.87 25.83
N ALA A 229 49.54 8.89 24.96
CA ALA A 229 48.97 7.54 25.18
C ALA A 229 47.73 7.31 26.08
N GLY A 230 46.69 6.73 25.47
CA GLY A 230 45.82 5.74 26.12
C GLY A 230 44.31 6.02 26.13
N ALA A 231 43.61 5.54 25.10
CA ALA A 231 42.27 4.92 25.14
C ALA A 231 41.69 4.94 23.71
N GLY A 232 41.62 3.77 23.08
CA GLY A 232 41.03 3.60 21.75
C GLY A 232 39.53 3.86 21.78
N SER A 233 39.13 5.11 21.61
CA SER A 233 37.80 5.46 21.13
C SER A 233 37.72 5.03 19.67
N THR A 234 37.10 3.89 19.41
CA THR A 234 36.74 3.49 18.05
C THR A 234 35.71 4.50 17.54
N LYS A 235 36.18 5.55 16.88
CA LYS A 235 35.34 6.43 16.06
C LYS A 235 34.50 5.53 15.16
N ALA A 236 33.19 5.50 15.41
CA ALA A 236 32.26 4.72 14.60
C ALA A 236 32.51 5.07 13.12
N ALA A 237 32.75 4.05 12.30
CA ALA A 237 32.93 4.23 10.87
C ALA A 237 31.71 5.00 10.32
N PRO A 238 31.88 5.94 9.38
CA PRO A 238 30.76 6.63 8.77
C PRO A 238 29.79 5.60 8.20
N ALA A 239 28.49 5.78 8.45
CA ALA A 239 27.47 4.94 7.83
C ALA A 239 27.61 5.00 6.30
N PRO A 240 27.44 3.87 5.58
CA PRO A 240 27.57 3.84 4.13
C PRO A 240 26.57 4.79 3.46
N ALA A 241 26.92 5.30 2.28
CA ALA A 241 26.02 6.16 1.50
C ALA A 241 24.85 5.33 0.96
N ALA A 242 23.63 5.87 1.04
CA ALA A 242 22.47 5.24 0.45
C ALA A 242 22.47 5.34 -1.09
N SER A 243 21.81 4.41 -1.76
CA SER A 243 21.75 4.19 -3.20
C SER A 243 20.45 3.47 -3.55
N ALA A 244 19.68 4.04 -4.46
CA ALA A 244 18.46 3.42 -4.98
C ALA A 244 18.78 2.24 -5.91
N PRO A 245 17.88 1.24 -6.03
CA PRO A 245 18.07 0.14 -6.97
C PRO A 245 17.93 0.64 -8.40
N THR A 246 18.71 0.07 -9.31
CA THR A 246 18.60 0.36 -10.74
C THR A 246 17.38 -0.32 -11.35
N ASP A 247 16.93 0.17 -12.51
CA ASP A 247 15.84 -0.47 -13.27
C ASP A 247 16.17 -1.92 -13.64
N GLN A 248 17.44 -2.21 -13.93
CA GLN A 248 17.91 -3.57 -14.20
C GLN A 248 17.79 -4.47 -12.96
N GLN A 249 18.14 -3.96 -11.76
CA GLN A 249 17.97 -4.71 -10.52
C GLN A 249 16.49 -4.97 -10.21
N ILE A 250 15.63 -3.97 -10.41
CA ILE A 250 14.17 -4.13 -10.24
C ILE A 250 13.64 -5.18 -11.21
N ALA A 251 14.01 -5.11 -12.50
CA ALA A 251 13.59 -6.07 -13.51
C ALA A 251 14.06 -7.51 -13.19
N ALA A 252 15.31 -7.65 -12.71
CA ALA A 252 15.88 -8.97 -12.37
C ALA A 252 15.18 -9.64 -11.18
N GLY A 253 14.69 -8.87 -10.20
CA GLY A 253 13.97 -9.41 -9.04
C GLY A 253 12.46 -9.47 -9.20
N ALA A 254 11.88 -8.94 -10.28
CA ALA A 254 10.43 -8.88 -10.48
C ALA A 254 9.75 -10.26 -10.39
N GLY A 255 10.39 -11.32 -10.91
CA GLY A 255 9.86 -12.69 -10.84
C GLY A 255 9.89 -13.32 -9.44
N ARG A 256 10.51 -12.66 -8.46
CA ARG A 256 10.60 -13.11 -7.06
C ARG A 256 9.69 -12.30 -6.12
N SER A 257 9.12 -11.22 -6.62
CA SER A 257 8.18 -10.40 -5.86
C SER A 257 6.83 -11.12 -5.77
N THR A 258 6.24 -11.14 -4.57
CA THR A 258 4.84 -11.57 -4.36
C THR A 258 3.86 -10.42 -4.55
N MET A 259 4.36 -9.18 -4.64
CA MET A 259 3.57 -7.99 -4.93
C MET A 259 3.06 -8.03 -6.37
N SER A 260 1.76 -8.24 -6.53
CA SER A 260 1.13 -8.31 -7.85
C SER A 260 1.13 -6.95 -8.54
N HIS A 261 1.96 -6.80 -9.56
CA HIS A 261 1.95 -5.62 -10.44
C HIS A 261 0.81 -5.61 -11.48
N HIS A 262 0.08 -6.73 -11.61
CA HIS A 262 -0.85 -6.98 -12.71
C HIS A 262 -2.30 -6.89 -12.22
N GLY A 263 -2.77 -5.66 -12.05
CA GLY A 263 -4.15 -5.31 -11.76
C GLY A 263 -4.99 -5.09 -13.02
N HIS A 264 -4.98 -6.02 -13.96
CA HIS A 264 -6.15 -6.32 -14.79
C HIS A 264 -6.35 -7.83 -14.68
N GLY A 265 -7.25 -8.24 -13.78
CA GLY A 265 -7.39 -9.63 -13.34
C GLY A 265 -7.55 -10.61 -14.50
N GLY A 266 -6.69 -11.62 -14.50
CA GLY A 266 -6.70 -12.70 -15.47
C GLY A 266 -5.28 -13.01 -15.90
N ASP A 267 -4.57 -13.81 -15.10
CA ASP A 267 -3.58 -14.79 -15.55
C ASP A 267 -2.94 -15.44 -14.31
N ALA A 268 -3.76 -16.18 -13.57
CA ALA A 268 -3.23 -17.25 -12.73
C ALA A 268 -2.98 -18.46 -13.65
N THR A 269 -1.76 -18.59 -14.16
CA THR A 269 -1.32 -19.86 -14.74
C THR A 269 -1.24 -20.88 -13.61
N GLY A 270 -2.13 -21.86 -13.69
CA GLY A 270 -2.44 -22.78 -12.61
C GLY A 270 -1.29 -23.68 -12.18
N SER A 271 -1.27 -23.98 -10.89
CA SER A 271 -0.84 -25.28 -10.38
C SER A 271 -2.06 -25.95 -9.72
N PRO A 272 -2.28 -27.26 -9.95
CA PRO A 272 -3.50 -27.92 -9.51
C PRO A 272 -3.46 -28.13 -8.00
N ALA A 273 -4.37 -27.48 -7.28
CA ALA A 273 -4.64 -27.80 -5.90
C ALA A 273 -5.21 -29.24 -5.83
N ARG A 274 -4.46 -30.11 -5.17
CA ARG A 274 -4.83 -31.47 -4.79
C ARG A 274 -6.12 -31.43 -3.96
N GLN A 275 -7.20 -32.03 -4.47
CA GLN A 275 -8.47 -32.20 -3.76
C GLN A 275 -8.26 -32.90 -2.40
N PRO A 276 -8.84 -32.39 -1.30
CA PRO A 276 -9.12 -33.20 -0.12
C PRO A 276 -10.35 -34.06 -0.40
N THR A 277 -10.20 -35.36 -0.17
CA THR A 277 -11.24 -36.39 -0.27
C THR A 277 -12.41 -36.12 0.69
N ALA A 278 -13.63 -36.18 0.14
CA ALA A 278 -14.88 -36.06 0.87
C ALA A 278 -15.03 -37.14 1.95
N SER A 279 -15.42 -36.73 3.16
CA SER A 279 -15.92 -37.62 4.20
C SER A 279 -17.45 -37.52 4.21
N SER A 280 -18.13 -38.67 4.15
CA SER A 280 -19.59 -38.79 4.09
C SER A 280 -20.25 -38.39 5.43
N PRO A 281 -21.49 -37.84 5.43
CA PRO A 281 -22.20 -37.48 6.65
C PRO A 281 -23.03 -38.65 7.21
N VAL A 282 -23.10 -38.74 8.55
CA VAL A 282 -24.01 -39.63 9.31
C VAL A 282 -25.36 -38.92 9.53
N PRO A 283 -26.52 -39.59 9.39
CA PRO A 283 -27.83 -38.94 9.53
C PRO A 283 -28.34 -38.96 10.98
N GLY A 284 -28.85 -37.82 11.46
CA GLY A 284 -29.55 -37.67 12.74
C GLY A 284 -30.69 -36.66 12.63
N THR A 285 -31.84 -37.02 13.20
CA THR A 285 -33.22 -36.55 12.99
C THR A 285 -33.58 -35.15 13.56
N PRO A 286 -34.74 -34.56 13.16
CA PRO A 286 -35.03 -33.12 13.28
C PRO A 286 -35.75 -32.76 14.59
N ASN A 287 -35.48 -31.55 15.08
CA ASN A 287 -36.34 -30.86 16.06
C ASN A 287 -36.52 -29.39 15.65
N ALA A 288 -37.78 -28.99 15.47
CA ALA A 288 -38.30 -27.62 15.57
C ALA A 288 -39.23 -27.60 16.80
N PRO A 289 -39.62 -26.47 17.43
CA PRO A 289 -39.80 -25.10 16.91
C PRO A 289 -39.07 -24.04 17.79
N GLU A 290 -39.08 -22.72 17.52
CA GLU A 290 -40.16 -21.79 17.92
C GLU A 290 -39.79 -20.35 17.49
N ALA A 291 -40.82 -19.54 17.17
CA ALA A 291 -40.71 -18.15 16.76
C ALA A 291 -41.27 -17.21 17.83
N ALA A 292 -40.51 -16.15 18.13
CA ALA A 292 -40.95 -14.89 18.75
C ALA A 292 -40.08 -13.79 18.09
N GLY A 293 -40.59 -12.80 17.34
CA GLY A 293 -41.33 -11.62 17.80
C GLY A 293 -40.45 -10.74 18.71
N THR A 294 -40.12 -9.46 18.50
CA THR A 294 -40.54 -8.38 17.59
C THR A 294 -39.58 -7.18 17.78
N SER A 295 -39.53 -6.28 16.79
CA SER A 295 -39.30 -4.81 16.84
C SER A 295 -37.93 -4.13 17.10
N GLN A 296 -37.54 -3.33 16.09
CA GLN A 296 -36.88 -1.99 16.10
C GLN A 296 -35.35 -1.92 16.36
N ASN A 297 -34.51 -1.13 15.68
CA ASN A 297 -34.64 0.00 14.73
C ASN A 297 -33.51 -0.08 13.68
N LEU A 298 -33.79 0.26 12.42
CA LEU A 298 -32.80 0.38 11.35
C LEU A 298 -32.13 1.77 11.40
N ALA A 299 -30.80 1.77 11.28
CA ALA A 299 -30.01 2.99 11.22
C ALA A 299 -30.28 3.77 9.92
N GLU A 300 -30.47 5.06 10.11
CA GLU A 300 -30.65 6.12 9.14
C GLU A 300 -29.28 6.45 8.50
N THR A 301 -29.08 6.12 7.22
CA THR A 301 -27.92 6.61 6.46
C THR A 301 -28.33 7.85 5.69
N GLY A 302 -27.91 9.02 6.18
CA GLY A 302 -28.04 10.29 5.50
C GLY A 302 -27.21 10.31 4.21
N ALA A 303 -27.90 10.36 3.06
CA ALA A 303 -27.30 10.72 1.79
C ALA A 303 -27.48 12.23 1.58
N SER A 304 -26.37 12.94 1.41
CA SER A 304 -26.36 14.36 1.07
C SER A 304 -26.79 14.59 -0.39
N THR A 305 -27.59 15.63 -0.56
CA THR A 305 -28.13 16.14 -1.82
C THR A 305 -27.02 16.59 -2.77
N GLY A 306 -26.67 15.75 -3.74
CA GLY A 306 -25.72 16.13 -4.79
C GLY A 306 -25.62 15.21 -6.02
N THR A 307 -26.31 14.06 -6.06
CA THR A 307 -26.08 13.03 -7.10
C THR A 307 -27.33 12.60 -7.86
N THR A 308 -28.29 13.49 -8.09
CA THR A 308 -29.55 13.15 -8.78
C THR A 308 -29.53 13.37 -10.31
N TYR A 309 -28.48 13.96 -10.89
CA TYR A 309 -28.50 14.32 -12.32
C TYR A 309 -27.79 13.38 -13.30
N LEU A 310 -27.11 12.32 -12.83
CA LEU A 310 -26.46 11.34 -13.72
C LEU A 310 -27.09 9.94 -13.71
N ALA A 311 -28.15 9.72 -12.93
CA ALA A 311 -28.83 8.42 -12.84
C ALA A 311 -30.15 8.34 -13.63
N LEU A 312 -30.50 9.36 -14.44
CA LEU A 312 -31.72 9.37 -15.27
C LEU A 312 -31.47 9.24 -16.78
N GLY A 313 -30.22 9.13 -17.23
CA GLY A 313 -29.89 8.95 -18.66
C GLY A 313 -29.90 7.49 -19.17
N GLY A 314 -29.83 6.51 -18.27
CA GLY A 314 -29.61 5.11 -18.64
C GLY A 314 -30.87 4.30 -18.98
N ALA A 315 -32.06 4.75 -18.58
CA ALA A 315 -33.30 3.99 -18.74
C ALA A 315 -34.04 4.25 -20.08
N GLY A 316 -33.68 5.29 -20.83
CA GLY A 316 -34.34 5.63 -22.09
C GLY A 316 -33.89 4.83 -23.32
N ALA A 317 -32.66 4.31 -23.32
CA ALA A 317 -32.07 3.66 -24.51
C ALA A 317 -32.53 2.20 -24.70
N LEU A 318 -32.98 1.52 -23.65
CA LEU A 318 -33.37 0.09 -23.71
C LEU A 318 -34.84 -0.14 -24.07
N ALA A 319 -35.70 0.87 -23.90
CA ALA A 319 -37.12 0.79 -24.28
C ALA A 319 -37.35 1.04 -25.79
N LEU A 320 -36.44 1.74 -26.48
CA LEU A 320 -36.56 2.03 -27.92
C LEU A 320 -36.03 0.90 -28.82
N GLY A 321 -35.10 0.06 -28.33
CA GLY A 321 -34.54 -1.06 -29.09
C GLY A 321 -35.48 -2.24 -29.27
N SER A 322 -36.46 -2.42 -28.37
CA SER A 322 -37.39 -3.55 -28.41
C SER A 322 -38.61 -3.30 -29.32
N ALA A 323 -38.99 -2.04 -29.57
CA ALA A 323 -40.10 -1.72 -30.49
C ALA A 323 -39.74 -1.90 -31.99
N THR A 324 -38.46 -1.74 -32.36
CA THR A 324 -38.00 -1.85 -33.76
C THR A 324 -37.87 -3.31 -34.24
N LEU A 325 -37.60 -4.26 -33.33
CA LEU A 325 -37.58 -5.69 -33.66
C LEU A 325 -38.97 -6.28 -33.89
N PHE A 326 -40.01 -5.82 -33.18
CA PHE A 326 -41.38 -6.32 -33.38
C PHE A 326 -42.06 -5.77 -34.64
N LEU A 327 -41.67 -4.58 -35.12
CA LEU A 327 -42.20 -4.01 -36.37
C LEU A 327 -41.56 -4.61 -37.63
N SER A 328 -40.30 -5.06 -37.56
CA SER A 328 -39.58 -5.64 -38.71
C SER A 328 -39.99 -7.10 -39.01
N VAL A 329 -40.46 -7.86 -38.01
CA VAL A 329 -41.01 -9.21 -38.22
C VAL A 329 -42.43 -9.16 -38.81
N ARG A 330 -43.23 -8.14 -38.45
CA ARG A 330 -44.62 -7.99 -38.95
C ARG A 330 -44.71 -7.52 -40.41
N ARG A 331 -43.69 -6.83 -40.93
CA ARG A 331 -43.62 -6.39 -42.33
C ARG A 331 -43.20 -7.49 -43.32
N ARG A 332 -42.55 -8.57 -42.86
CA ARG A 332 -42.18 -9.71 -43.70
C ARG A 332 -43.31 -10.72 -43.93
N SER A 333 -44.38 -10.68 -43.12
CA SER A 333 -45.52 -11.61 -43.27
C SER A 333 -46.64 -11.10 -44.19
N THR A 334 -46.58 -9.85 -44.68
CA THR A 334 -47.63 -9.26 -45.55
C THR A 334 -47.18 -9.00 -46.99
N GLY A 335 -45.94 -9.31 -47.35
CA GLY A 335 -45.38 -9.08 -48.69
C GLY A 335 -45.31 -10.32 -49.59
N ARG A 336 -46.10 -11.36 -49.32
CA ARG A 336 -46.08 -12.61 -50.09
C ARG A 336 -47.50 -13.12 -50.35
N ARG A 337 -48.21 -12.41 -51.22
CA ARG A 337 -49.26 -12.92 -52.12
C ARG A 337 -49.21 -12.12 -53.40
#